data_AF-A0A6C0BBE4-F1
#
_entry.id   AF-A0A6C0BBE4-F1
#
_cell.length_a   1.000
_cell.length_b   1.000
_cell.length_c   1.000
_cell.angle_alpha   90.00
_cell.angle_beta   90.00
_cell.angle_gamma   90.00
#
_symmetry.space_group_name_H-M   'P 1'
#
loop_
_entity.id
_entity.type
_entity.pdbx_description
1 polymer ?
#
loop_
_entity_poly.entity_id
_entity_poly.type
_entity_poly.pdbx_seq_one_letter_code
_entity_poly.pdbx_strand_id
1 'polypeptide(L)'
;MSQPRNVSHVSYYIASQIPKNETAFKKDMDDVLRDLSYVPPEYMTYPEYWGLLDVVMKKHIPTIKDIDCSWKQKLVDIFIGKIPLPDKKKNEKLDQK
;
A
#
# COMPACT_ATOMS: atom_id res chain seq x y z
N MET A 1 16.98 -2.54 -13.40
CA MET A 1 16.50 -1.36 -12.65
C MET A 1 15.13 -1.71 -12.07
N SER A 2 14.91 -1.55 -10.77
CA SER A 2 13.57 -1.72 -10.18
C SER A 2 12.64 -0.64 -10.74
N GLN A 3 11.40 -1.00 -11.09
CA GLN A 3 10.42 -0.01 -11.52
C GLN A 3 10.18 1.00 -10.39
N PRO A 4 9.95 2.29 -10.72
CA PRO A 4 9.62 3.30 -9.71
C PRO A 4 8.37 2.88 -8.95
N ARG A 5 8.36 3.11 -7.63
CA ARG A 5 7.23 2.74 -6.76
C ARG A 5 6.02 3.59 -7.12
N ASN A 6 4.91 2.92 -7.40
CA ASN A 6 3.64 3.53 -7.77
C ASN A 6 2.71 3.56 -6.54
N VAL A 7 2.26 4.74 -6.13
CA VAL A 7 1.44 4.92 -4.92
C VAL A 7 0.13 4.14 -5.00
N SER A 8 -0.53 4.07 -6.15
CA SER A 8 -1.77 3.29 -6.33
C SER A 8 -1.53 1.79 -6.09
N HIS A 9 -0.44 1.23 -6.65
CA HIS A 9 -0.10 -0.18 -6.41
C HIS A 9 0.25 -0.45 -4.94
N VAL A 10 0.96 0.47 -4.29
CA VAL A 10 1.29 0.36 -2.86
C VAL A 10 0.03 0.42 -2.02
N SER A 11 -0.84 1.41 -2.25
CA SER A 11 -2.12 1.57 -1.55
C SER A 11 -2.99 0.34 -1.70
N TYR A 12 -3.13 -0.18 -2.93
CA TYR A 12 -3.91 -1.39 -3.18
C TYR A 12 -3.34 -2.60 -2.43
N TYR A 13 -2.02 -2.79 -2.47
CA TYR A 13 -1.40 -3.90 -1.78
C TYR A 13 -1.57 -3.77 -0.27
N ILE A 14 -1.35 -2.60 0.32
CA ILE A 14 -1.63 -2.34 1.75
C ILE A 14 -3.07 -2.68 2.08
N ALA A 15 -4.05 -2.17 1.33
CA ALA A 15 -5.47 -2.42 1.54
C ALA A 15 -5.80 -3.93 1.54
N SER A 16 -5.17 -4.70 0.66
CA SER A 16 -5.34 -6.16 0.58
C SER A 16 -4.82 -6.92 1.80
N GLN A 17 -3.88 -6.32 2.56
CA GLN A 17 -3.27 -6.93 3.74
C GLN A 17 -3.96 -6.52 5.05
N ILE A 18 -4.87 -5.53 5.03
CA ILE A 18 -5.59 -5.09 6.22
C ILE A 18 -6.60 -6.18 6.65
N PRO A 19 -6.61 -6.61 7.92
CA PRO A 19 -7.58 -7.57 8.44
C PRO A 19 -9.03 -7.13 8.22
N LYS A 20 -9.94 -8.09 8.01
CA LYS A 20 -11.35 -7.79 7.68
C LYS A 20 -12.11 -7.04 8.78
N ASN A 21 -11.67 -7.18 10.04
CA ASN A 21 -12.25 -6.50 11.20
C ASN A 21 -11.82 -5.03 11.33
N GLU A 22 -10.77 -4.59 10.64
CA GLU A 22 -10.27 -3.20 10.67
C GLU A 22 -11.05 -2.31 9.68
N THR A 23 -12.36 -2.19 9.88
CA THR A 23 -13.28 -1.53 8.94
C THR A 23 -12.97 -0.06 8.71
N ALA A 24 -12.55 0.67 9.76
CA ALA A 24 -12.17 2.07 9.66
C ALA A 24 -10.92 2.27 8.79
N PHE A 25 -9.90 1.44 8.98
CA PHE A 25 -8.67 1.49 8.18
C PHE A 25 -8.96 1.13 6.72
N LYS A 26 -9.76 0.09 6.48
CA LYS A 26 -10.18 -0.26 5.11
C LYS A 26 -10.90 0.88 4.42
N LYS A 27 -11.87 1.50 5.08
CA LYS A 27 -12.62 2.62 4.52
C LYS A 27 -11.70 3.78 4.12
N ASP A 28 -10.79 4.18 5.00
CA ASP A 28 -9.85 5.26 4.70
C ASP A 28 -8.91 4.89 3.53
N MET A 29 -8.52 3.62 3.41
CA MET A 29 -7.74 3.14 2.26
C MET A 29 -8.54 3.12 0.96
N ASP A 30 -9.82 2.75 1.02
CA ASP A 30 -10.73 2.80 -0.14
C ASP A 30 -10.94 4.25 -0.60
N ASP A 31 -11.01 5.20 0.34
CA ASP A 31 -11.05 6.63 0.03
C ASP A 31 -9.77 7.08 -0.69
N VAL A 32 -8.58 6.66 -0.24
CA VAL A 32 -7.31 6.92 -0.94
C VAL A 32 -7.31 6.33 -2.35
N LEU A 33 -7.77 5.08 -2.52
CA LEU A 33 -7.82 4.43 -3.83
C LEU A 33 -8.79 5.12 -4.79
N ARG A 34 -9.94 5.58 -4.27
CA ARG A 34 -10.89 6.38 -5.04
C ARG A 34 -10.26 7.71 -5.46
N ASP A 35 -9.59 8.42 -4.57
CA ASP A 35 -8.99 9.71 -4.89
C ASP A 35 -7.86 9.55 -5.92
N LEU A 36 -7.04 8.51 -5.79
CA LEU A 36 -6.02 8.15 -6.77
C LEU A 36 -6.64 7.74 -8.12
N SER A 37 -7.87 7.23 -8.18
CA SER A 37 -8.49 6.86 -9.47
C SER A 37 -8.69 8.05 -10.43
N TYR A 38 -8.66 9.28 -9.91
CA TYR A 38 -8.74 10.51 -10.71
C TYR A 38 -7.37 11.05 -11.15
N VAL A 39 -6.27 10.43 -10.72
CA VAL A 39 -4.91 10.87 -11.01
C VAL A 39 -4.34 10.11 -12.22
N PRO A 40 -3.73 10.80 -13.19
CA PRO A 40 -3.04 10.16 -14.31
C PRO A 40 -1.97 9.15 -13.87
N PRO A 41 -1.89 7.94 -14.47
CA PRO A 41 -0.97 6.89 -14.06
C PRO A 41 0.51 7.30 -14.00
N GLU A 42 0.95 8.20 -14.88
CA GLU A 42 2.30 8.74 -14.94
C GLU A 42 2.70 9.51 -13.67
N TYR A 43 1.74 10.15 -13.01
CA TYR A 43 1.96 10.94 -11.80
C TYR A 43 1.98 10.09 -10.52
N MET A 44 1.58 8.83 -10.60
CA MET A 44 1.55 7.91 -9.44
C MET A 44 2.92 7.61 -8.83
N THR A 45 3.99 8.00 -9.51
CA THR A 45 5.37 7.86 -9.01
C THR A 45 5.88 9.14 -8.36
N TYR A 46 5.14 10.24 -8.46
CA TYR A 46 5.58 11.54 -7.96
C TYR A 46 5.33 11.64 -6.45
N PRO A 47 6.27 12.21 -5.67
CA PRO A 47 6.14 12.30 -4.21
C PRO A 47 4.85 12.98 -3.73
N GLU A 48 4.32 13.92 -4.50
CA GLU A 48 3.13 14.72 -4.17
C GLU A 48 1.89 13.85 -3.91
N TYR A 49 1.75 12.75 -4.63
CA TYR A 49 0.58 11.86 -4.52
C TYR A 49 0.70 10.83 -3.40
N TRP A 50 1.85 10.77 -2.71
CA TRP A 50 2.03 9.92 -1.53
C TRP A 50 1.40 10.50 -0.28
N GLY A 51 1.10 11.81 -0.26
CA GLY A 51 0.55 12.50 0.91
C GLY A 51 -0.76 11.88 1.41
N LEU A 52 -1.64 11.47 0.50
CA LEU A 52 -2.92 10.82 0.86
C LEU A 52 -2.68 9.50 1.63
N LEU A 53 -1.79 8.66 1.12
CA LEU A 53 -1.43 7.40 1.77
C LEU A 53 -0.72 7.65 3.11
N ASP A 54 0.19 8.63 3.17
CA ASP A 54 0.91 9.00 4.39
C ASP A 54 -0.02 9.45 5.51
N VAL A 55 -1.04 10.27 5.19
CA VAL A 55 -2.06 10.71 6.16
C VAL A 55 -2.81 9.51 6.73
N VAL A 56 -3.25 8.58 5.88
CA VAL A 56 -3.98 7.39 6.36
C VAL A 56 -3.08 6.47 7.19
N MET A 57 -1.83 6.24 6.76
CA MET A 57 -0.87 5.43 7.51
C MET A 57 -0.62 6.02 8.90
N LYS A 58 -0.42 7.34 9.00
CA LYS A 58 -0.21 8.03 10.29
C LYS A 58 -1.47 8.10 11.16
N LYS A 59 -2.66 8.07 10.58
CA LYS A 59 -3.92 8.02 11.33
C LYS A 59 -4.09 6.69 12.07
N HIS A 60 -3.74 5.58 11.43
CA HIS A 60 -3.94 4.22 11.98
C HIS A 60 -2.70 3.63 12.66
N ILE A 61 -1.50 4.08 12.26
CA ILE A 61 -0.22 3.70 12.84
C ILE A 61 0.60 4.98 13.07
N PRO A 62 0.25 5.80 14.08
CA PRO A 62 0.91 7.10 14.29
C PRO A 62 2.39 6.98 14.63
N THR A 63 2.76 5.96 15.41
CA THR A 63 4.12 5.76 15.89
C THR A 63 4.54 4.29 15.83
N ILE A 64 5.85 4.04 15.98
CA ILE A 64 6.42 2.68 16.08
C ILE A 64 5.81 1.91 17.26
N LYS A 65 5.37 2.59 18.33
CA LYS A 65 4.77 1.95 19.51
C LYS A 65 3.38 1.37 19.22
N ASP A 66 2.71 1.86 18.17
CA ASP A 66 1.38 1.39 17.75
C ASP A 66 1.44 0.11 16.89
N ILE A 67 2.66 -0.34 16.56
CA ILE A 67 2.93 -1.63 15.91
C ILE A 67 2.90 -2.74 16.97
N ASP A 68 1.69 -3.05 17.43
CA ASP A 68 1.40 -4.08 18.43
C ASP A 68 1.30 -5.50 17.84
N CYS A 69 1.30 -5.63 16.51
CA CYS A 69 1.08 -6.88 15.82
C CYS A 69 1.80 -6.97 14.48
N SER A 70 1.97 -8.21 14.01
CA SER A 70 2.74 -8.53 12.80
C SER A 70 2.15 -7.94 11.52
N TRP A 71 0.82 -7.84 11.41
CA TRP A 71 0.20 -7.30 10.20
C TRP A 71 0.47 -5.79 10.05
N LYS A 72 0.44 -5.01 11.15
CA LYS A 72 0.81 -3.58 11.12
C LYS A 72 2.27 -3.39 10.71
N GLN A 73 3.18 -4.19 11.25
CA GLN A 73 4.60 -4.17 10.84
C GLN A 73 4.73 -4.43 9.34
N LYS A 74 3.99 -5.43 8.82
CA LYS A 74 3.96 -5.75 7.39
C LYS A 74 3.48 -4.57 6.55
N LEU A 75 2.44 -3.83 6.99
CA LEU A 75 1.96 -2.64 6.27
C LEU A 75 3.02 -1.55 6.23
N VAL A 76 3.68 -1.28 7.36
CA VAL A 76 4.77 -0.29 7.44
C VAL A 76 5.93 -0.69 6.52
N ASP A 77 6.33 -1.96 6.53
CA ASP A 77 7.41 -2.47 5.69
C ASP A 77 7.06 -2.39 4.19
N ILE A 78 5.80 -2.60 3.82
CA ILE A 78 5.30 -2.34 2.46
C ILE A 78 5.38 -0.84 2.15
N PHE A 79 4.90 0.02 3.05
CA PHE A 79 4.84 1.46 2.86
C PHE A 79 6.23 2.08 2.63
N ILE A 80 7.23 1.71 3.45
CA ILE A 80 8.62 2.21 3.31
C ILE A 80 9.42 1.47 2.23
N GLY A 81 8.85 0.44 1.61
CA GLY A 81 9.48 -0.28 0.49
C GLY A 81 10.51 -1.34 0.90
N LYS A 82 10.48 -1.81 2.15
CA LYS A 82 11.26 -2.99 2.57
C LYS A 82 10.70 -4.28 1.97
N ILE A 83 9.37 -4.39 1.86
CA ILE A 83 8.70 -5.52 1.20
C ILE A 83 8.42 -5.15 -0.27
N PRO A 84 8.91 -5.92 -1.25
CA PRO A 84 8.61 -5.69 -2.65
C PRO A 84 7.15 -6.00 -2.97
N LEU A 85 6.58 -5.26 -3.91
CA LEU A 85 5.24 -5.55 -4.41
C LEU A 85 5.25 -6.82 -5.27
N PRO A 86 4.16 -7.61 -5.29
CA PRO A 86 4.06 -8.77 -6.15
C PRO A 86 4.12 -8.35 -7.63
N ASP A 87 5.10 -8.90 -8.35
CA ASP A 87 5.28 -8.68 -9.79
C ASP A 87 4.45 -9.68 -10.59
N LYS A 88 3.60 -9.21 -11.52
CA LYS A 88 2.79 -10.10 -12.39
C LYS A 88 3.64 -11.17 -13.11
N LYS A 89 4.90 -10.86 -13.44
CA LYS A 89 5.82 -11.76 -14.17
C LYS A 89 6.30 -12.99 -13.38
N LYS A 90 6.15 -13.03 -12.05
CA LYS A 90 6.60 -14.18 -11.25
C LYS A 90 5.51 -15.25 -11.05
N ASN A 91 4.24 -14.90 -11.23
CA ASN A 91 3.14 -15.83 -11.01
C ASN A 91 2.83 -16.72 -12.22
N GLU A 92 3.20 -16.33 -13.45
CA GLU A 92 3.03 -17.19 -14.64
C GLU A 92 3.97 -18.41 -14.67
N LYS A 93 5.02 -18.45 -13.82
CA LYS A 93 5.93 -19.60 -13.75
C LYS A 93 5.52 -20.68 -12.75
N LEU A 94 4.49 -20.44 -11.94
CA LEU A 94 4.00 -21.44 -10.98
C LEU A 94 2.89 -22.33 -11.56
N ASP A 95 2.18 -21.86 -12.58
CA ASP A 95 1.09 -22.60 -13.24
C ASP A 95 1.56 -23.46 -14.44
N GLN A 96 2.87 -23.67 -14.61
CA GLN A 96 3.45 -24.51 -15.67
C GLN A 96 4.25 -25.71 -15.15
N LYS A 97 3.95 -26.22 -13.95
CA LYS A 97 4.55 -27.47 -13.45
C LYS A 97 3.52 -28.44 -12.90
#